data_AF-A0A524FZG3-F1
#
_entry.id   AF-A0A524FZG3-F1
#
_cell.length_a   1.000
_cell.length_b   1.000
_cell.length_c   1.000
_cell.angle_alpha   90.00
_cell.angle_beta   90.00
_cell.angle_gamma   90.00
#
_symmetry.space_group_name_H-M   'P 1'
#
loop_
_entity.id
_entity.type
_entity.pdbx_description
1 polymer ?
#
loop_
_entity_poly.entity_id
_entity_poly.type
_entity_poly.pdbx_seq_one_letter_code
_entity_poly.pdbx_strand_id
1 'polypeptide(L)'
;MTSDPNSVDFLLRIAFTIILLITQLLLSVYLLNKILNKKKDTGTVQFDFLFSAFILLVSLSVSLLIFAHFNFNLTHFDPNKYHLYPFVFIWKLASLISLIGFTLVLHVIGKEVFKFRFKGILAYIILLVAIIQFLWPVSEPEDFEFITMLGLVGNIVAVIMTIIFFNMGKRNPGLRIACYLIALGVFVYAIGSALLVETILIQLEIVFGTEIRVFLYALSLSLNTMGLILAIYGVVKFSL
;
A
#
# COMPACT_ATOMS: atom_id res chain seq x y z
N MET A 1 -22.80 -3.70 10.20
CA MET A 1 -22.85 -4.59 11.39
C MET A 1 -21.57 -4.39 12.18
N THR A 2 -21.65 -4.08 13.46
CA THR A 2 -20.50 -4.08 14.37
C THR A 2 -20.06 -5.53 14.61
N SER A 3 -18.81 -5.86 14.34
CA SER A 3 -18.26 -7.16 14.74
C SER A 3 -18.03 -7.18 16.24
N ASP A 4 -18.61 -8.15 16.95
CA ASP A 4 -18.33 -8.38 18.37
C ASP A 4 -16.82 -8.57 18.57
N PRO A 5 -16.16 -7.84 19.48
CA PRO A 5 -14.73 -8.00 19.76
C PRO A 5 -14.30 -9.44 20.07
N ASN A 6 -15.20 -10.28 20.56
CA ASN A 6 -14.93 -11.69 20.87
C ASN A 6 -15.34 -12.66 19.75
N SER A 7 -15.86 -12.15 18.63
CA SER A 7 -16.18 -12.98 17.47
C SER A 7 -14.92 -13.53 16.79
N VAL A 8 -15.05 -14.73 16.21
CA VAL A 8 -13.97 -15.36 15.42
C VAL A 8 -13.53 -14.44 14.27
N ASP A 9 -14.48 -13.75 13.63
CA ASP A 9 -14.20 -12.84 12.52
C ASP A 9 -13.33 -11.65 12.92
N PHE A 10 -13.62 -11.05 14.09
CA PHE A 10 -12.81 -9.95 14.62
C PHE A 10 -11.38 -10.41 14.93
N LEU A 11 -11.25 -11.56 15.59
CA LEU A 11 -9.95 -12.15 15.92
C LEU A 11 -9.14 -12.53 14.67
N LEU A 12 -9.79 -13.05 13.63
CA LEU A 12 -9.14 -13.33 12.35
C LEU A 12 -8.60 -12.06 11.70
N ARG A 13 -9.40 -10.99 11.66
CA ARG A 13 -8.95 -9.68 11.13
C ARG A 13 -7.75 -9.13 11.91
N ILE A 14 -7.75 -9.25 13.24
CA ILE A 14 -6.60 -8.89 14.08
C ILE A 14 -5.38 -9.72 13.70
N ALA A 15 -5.51 -11.05 13.66
CA ALA A 15 -4.41 -11.95 13.38
C ALA A 15 -3.74 -11.65 12.03
N PHE A 16 -4.51 -11.50 10.95
CA PHE A 16 -3.96 -11.15 9.64
C PHE A 16 -3.31 -9.75 9.63
N THR A 17 -3.87 -8.78 10.37
CA THR A 17 -3.26 -7.44 10.47
C THR A 17 -1.92 -7.49 11.18
N ILE A 18 -1.81 -8.27 12.27
CA ILE A 18 -0.56 -8.49 12.99
C ILE A 18 0.47 -9.20 12.10
N ILE A 19 0.06 -10.22 11.35
CA ILE A 19 0.95 -10.94 10.41
C ILE A 19 1.51 -9.99 9.35
N LEU A 20 0.68 -9.14 8.75
CA LEU A 20 1.14 -8.16 7.77
C LEU A 20 2.11 -7.16 8.41
N LEU A 21 1.80 -6.66 9.61
CA LEU A 21 2.65 -5.72 10.33
C LEU A 21 4.03 -6.32 10.66
N ILE A 22 4.06 -7.55 11.20
CA ILE A 22 5.31 -8.26 11.48
C ILE A 22 6.10 -8.45 10.18
N THR A 23 5.45 -8.82 9.08
CA THR A 23 6.11 -8.99 7.79
C THR A 23 6.73 -7.67 7.31
N GLN A 24 6.02 -6.55 7.42
CA GLN A 24 6.54 -5.23 7.04
C GLN A 24 7.74 -4.81 7.90
N LEU A 25 7.71 -5.10 9.19
CA LEU A 25 8.85 -4.83 10.09
C LEU A 25 10.06 -5.69 9.73
N LEU A 26 9.88 -7.00 9.50
CA LEU A 26 10.94 -7.90 9.08
C LEU A 26 11.55 -7.47 7.73
N LEU A 27 10.72 -7.11 6.75
CA LEU A 27 11.19 -6.60 5.46
C LEU A 27 11.91 -5.25 5.60
N SER A 28 11.47 -4.38 6.51
CA SER A 28 12.13 -3.10 6.78
C SER A 28 13.52 -3.30 7.37
N VAL A 29 13.67 -4.21 8.35
CA VAL A 29 14.97 -4.60 8.92
C VAL A 29 15.86 -5.23 7.86
N TYR A 30 15.30 -6.09 7.01
CA TYR A 30 16.02 -6.71 5.89
C TYR A 30 16.57 -5.65 4.92
N LEU A 31 15.75 -4.68 4.49
CA LEU A 31 16.19 -3.59 3.63
C LEU A 31 17.24 -2.69 4.29
N LEU A 32 17.05 -2.34 5.57
CA LEU A 32 18.02 -1.55 6.34
C LEU A 32 19.39 -2.24 6.35
N ASN A 33 19.42 -3.55 6.61
CA ASN A 33 20.66 -4.32 6.56
C ASN A 33 21.33 -4.28 5.17
N LYS A 34 20.55 -4.36 4.09
CA LYS A 34 21.08 -4.24 2.72
C LYS A 34 21.63 -2.84 2.43
N ILE A 35 20.95 -1.79 2.87
CA ILE A 35 21.40 -0.39 2.75
C ILE A 35 22.71 -0.19 3.51
N LEU A 36 22.78 -0.68 4.75
CA LEU A 36 23.99 -0.56 5.58
C LEU A 36 25.18 -1.33 5.00
N ASN A 37 24.94 -2.49 4.37
CA ASN A 37 26.01 -3.22 3.67
C ASN A 37 26.47 -2.45 2.43
N LYS A 38 25.54 -1.96 1.59
CA LYS A 38 25.88 -1.12 0.43
C LYS A 38 26.65 0.15 0.82
N LYS A 39 26.33 0.75 1.98
CA LYS A 39 27.08 1.89 2.54
C LYS A 39 28.53 1.52 2.85
N LYS A 40 28.81 0.31 3.35
CA LYS A 40 30.18 -0.14 3.62
C LYS A 40 30.99 -0.20 2.33
N ASP A 41 30.38 -0.63 1.24
CA ASP A 41 31.05 -0.77 -0.07
C ASP A 41 31.26 0.58 -0.77
N THR A 42 30.30 1.50 -0.64
CA THR A 42 30.30 2.80 -1.35
C THR A 42 30.78 3.98 -0.51
N GLY A 43 30.95 3.81 0.80
CA GLY A 43 31.33 4.85 1.76
C GLY A 43 30.23 5.86 2.11
N THR A 44 29.09 5.87 1.41
CA THR A 44 28.02 6.87 1.62
C THR A 44 26.62 6.24 1.56
N VAL A 45 25.65 6.84 2.26
CA VAL A 45 24.24 6.45 2.13
C VAL A 45 23.64 7.31 1.02
N GLN A 46 23.26 6.68 -0.09
CA GLN A 46 22.59 7.35 -1.20
C GLN A 46 21.08 7.15 -1.10
N PHE A 47 20.31 8.20 -1.41
CA PHE A 47 18.85 8.14 -1.50
C PHE A 47 18.44 7.53 -2.84
N ASP A 48 18.63 6.22 -2.97
CA ASP A 48 18.38 5.45 -4.17
C ASP A 48 17.08 4.64 -4.10
N PHE A 49 16.84 3.79 -5.10
CA PHE A 49 15.63 2.97 -5.16
C PHE A 49 15.47 2.06 -3.94
N LEU A 50 16.56 1.46 -3.44
CA LEU A 50 16.57 0.62 -2.25
C LEU A 50 16.17 1.41 -0.99
N PHE A 51 16.76 2.59 -0.80
CA PHE A 51 16.43 3.46 0.34
C PHE A 51 14.97 3.97 0.27
N SER A 52 14.48 4.29 -0.92
CA SER A 52 13.10 4.71 -1.11
C SER A 52 12.10 3.60 -0.75
N ALA A 53 12.39 2.34 -1.12
CA ALA A 53 11.55 1.20 -0.78
C ALA A 53 11.52 0.95 0.74
N PHE A 54 12.63 1.20 1.44
CA PHE A 54 12.66 1.18 2.90
C PHE A 54 11.73 2.23 3.51
N ILE A 55 11.76 3.47 3.02
CA ILE A 55 10.85 4.53 3.48
C ILE A 55 9.39 4.16 3.22
N LEU A 56 9.09 3.57 2.07
CA LEU A 56 7.74 3.08 1.77
C LEU A 56 7.28 2.05 2.79
N LEU A 57 8.08 1.03 3.12
CA LEU A 57 7.70 0.03 4.13
C LEU A 57 7.47 0.65 5.51
N VAL A 58 8.33 1.58 5.93
CA VAL A 58 8.14 2.29 7.20
C VAL A 58 6.83 3.09 7.19
N SER A 59 6.56 3.81 6.09
CA SER A 59 5.33 4.57 5.92
C SER A 59 4.09 3.67 5.94
N LEU A 60 4.13 2.53 5.26
CA LEU A 60 3.06 1.53 5.27
C LEU A 60 2.86 0.89 6.65
N SER A 61 3.93 0.67 7.41
CA SER A 61 3.85 0.11 8.77
C SER A 61 3.18 1.09 9.73
N VAL A 62 3.59 2.36 9.69
CA VAL A 62 2.97 3.43 10.50
C VAL A 62 1.50 3.62 10.10
N SER A 63 1.21 3.66 8.79
CA SER A 63 -0.15 3.73 8.28
C SER A 63 -1.01 2.54 8.75
N LEU A 64 -0.48 1.31 8.70
CA LEU A 64 -1.18 0.11 9.14
C LEU A 64 -1.50 0.13 10.64
N LEU A 65 -0.60 0.65 11.48
CA LEU A 65 -0.86 0.84 12.91
C LEU A 65 -2.02 1.82 13.16
N ILE A 66 -2.07 2.92 12.41
CA ILE A 66 -3.15 3.91 12.53
C ILE A 66 -4.47 3.33 11.99
N PHE A 67 -4.45 2.60 10.87
CA PHE A 67 -5.61 1.88 10.35
C PHE A 67 -6.09 0.79 11.31
N ALA A 68 -5.19 0.07 11.99
CA ALA A 68 -5.54 -0.90 13.01
C ALA A 68 -6.26 -0.21 14.18
N HIS A 69 -5.75 0.92 14.66
CA HIS A 69 -6.44 1.70 15.67
C HIS A 69 -7.84 2.16 15.21
N PHE A 70 -7.95 2.68 13.98
CA PHE A 70 -9.22 3.07 13.37
C PHE A 70 -10.22 1.90 13.28
N ASN A 71 -9.78 0.74 12.79
CA ASN A 71 -10.64 -0.41 12.54
C ASN A 71 -11.03 -1.15 13.84
N PHE A 72 -10.06 -1.45 14.71
CA PHE A 72 -10.29 -2.31 15.88
C PHE A 72 -10.76 -1.53 17.10
N ASN A 73 -10.30 -0.29 17.31
CA ASN A 73 -10.60 0.44 18.55
C ASN A 73 -11.71 1.48 18.35
N LEU A 74 -11.73 2.20 17.22
CA LEU A 74 -12.67 3.30 17.01
C LEU A 74 -13.97 2.82 16.37
N THR A 75 -13.87 2.13 15.24
CA THR A 75 -15.04 1.83 14.41
C THR A 75 -15.58 0.42 14.62
N HIS A 76 -14.76 -0.52 15.09
CA HIS A 76 -15.11 -1.95 15.18
C HIS A 76 -15.65 -2.49 13.85
N PHE A 77 -15.03 -2.02 12.75
CA PHE A 77 -15.42 -2.31 11.36
C PHE A 77 -16.87 -1.95 11.00
N ASP A 78 -17.50 -1.02 11.70
CA ASP A 78 -18.83 -0.52 11.35
C ASP A 78 -18.73 0.60 10.30
N PRO A 79 -19.16 0.36 9.04
CA PRO A 79 -19.02 1.35 7.97
C PRO A 79 -19.80 2.64 8.25
N ASN A 80 -20.89 2.54 9.03
CA ASN A 80 -21.69 3.70 9.42
C ASN A 80 -20.92 4.70 10.29
N LYS A 81 -19.77 4.29 10.85
CA LYS A 81 -18.91 5.18 11.65
C LYS A 81 -17.80 5.83 10.83
N TYR A 82 -17.52 5.36 9.61
CA TYR A 82 -16.33 5.77 8.88
C TYR A 82 -16.31 7.25 8.48
N HIS A 83 -17.48 7.84 8.23
CA HIS A 83 -17.64 9.26 7.91
C HIS A 83 -17.65 10.17 9.14
N LEU A 84 -17.84 9.62 10.36
CA LEU A 84 -18.01 10.41 11.57
C LEU A 84 -16.68 10.97 12.08
N TYR A 85 -16.72 12.21 12.61
CA TYR A 85 -15.60 12.79 13.36
C TYR A 85 -15.56 12.21 14.79
N PRO A 86 -14.37 11.87 15.34
CA PRO A 86 -13.01 12.06 14.81
C PRO A 86 -12.48 10.89 13.95
N PHE A 87 -13.28 9.84 13.72
CA PHE A 87 -12.81 8.60 13.09
C PHE A 87 -12.29 8.83 11.67
N VAL A 88 -13.03 9.60 10.85
CA VAL A 88 -12.61 9.93 9.48
C VAL A 88 -11.27 10.66 9.42
N PHE A 89 -10.96 11.49 10.42
CA PHE A 89 -9.67 12.20 10.48
C PHE A 89 -8.50 11.24 10.68
N ILE A 90 -8.67 10.24 11.55
CA ILE A 90 -7.68 9.18 11.79
C ILE A 90 -7.45 8.36 10.52
N TRP A 91 -8.52 7.99 9.82
CA TRP A 91 -8.43 7.30 8.53
C TRP A 91 -7.66 8.12 7.49
N LYS A 92 -7.97 9.42 7.36
CA LYS A 92 -7.29 10.34 6.43
C LYS A 92 -5.80 10.48 6.75
N LEU A 93 -5.43 10.55 8.02
CA LEU A 93 -4.03 10.60 8.45
C LEU A 93 -3.28 9.32 8.06
N ALA A 94 -3.88 8.16 8.27
CA ALA A 94 -3.31 6.87 7.86
C ALA A 94 -3.11 6.82 6.33
N SER A 95 -4.13 7.24 5.56
CA SER A 95 -4.05 7.29 4.10
C SER A 95 -2.93 8.22 3.63
N LEU A 96 -2.87 9.44 4.17
CA LEU A 96 -1.86 10.44 3.82
C LEU A 96 -0.44 9.91 4.01
N ILE A 97 -0.14 9.27 5.15
CA ILE A 97 1.18 8.70 5.43
C ILE A 97 1.55 7.63 4.39
N SER A 98 0.61 6.75 4.04
CA SER A 98 0.86 5.73 3.01
C SER A 98 1.14 6.35 1.63
N LEU A 99 0.36 7.35 1.23
CA LEU A 99 0.47 8.01 -0.07
C LEU A 99 1.74 8.86 -0.20
N ILE A 100 2.23 9.45 0.89
CA ILE A 100 3.55 10.10 0.93
C ILE A 100 4.64 9.06 0.65
N GLY A 101 4.57 7.89 1.31
CA GLY A 101 5.49 6.77 1.05
C GLY A 101 5.50 6.36 -0.44
N PHE A 102 4.32 6.17 -1.03
CA PHE A 102 4.19 5.85 -2.46
C PHE A 102 4.74 6.96 -3.37
N THR A 103 4.44 8.22 -3.05
CA THR A 103 4.92 9.39 -3.80
C THR A 103 6.44 9.43 -3.85
N LEU A 104 7.11 9.21 -2.71
CA LEU A 104 8.57 9.22 -2.63
C LEU A 104 9.20 8.12 -3.49
N VAL A 105 8.69 6.89 -3.40
CA VAL A 105 9.19 5.78 -4.24
C VAL A 105 8.96 6.06 -5.72
N LEU A 106 7.77 6.51 -6.11
CA LEU A 106 7.48 6.83 -7.52
C LEU A 106 8.38 7.95 -8.05
N HIS A 107 8.69 8.96 -7.22
CA HIS A 107 9.61 10.02 -7.58
C HIS A 107 11.03 9.47 -7.82
N VAL A 108 11.52 8.61 -6.93
CA VAL A 108 12.84 7.97 -7.07
C VAL A 108 12.89 7.04 -8.28
N ILE A 109 11.85 6.23 -8.53
CA ILE A 109 11.78 5.41 -9.76
C ILE A 109 11.81 6.32 -10.99
N GLY A 110 11.04 7.41 -10.98
CA GLY A 110 11.05 8.40 -12.06
C GLY A 110 12.44 8.96 -12.34
N LYS A 111 13.19 9.31 -11.29
CA LYS A 111 14.54 9.85 -11.36
C LYS A 111 15.58 8.82 -11.77
N GLU A 112 15.73 7.75 -10.99
CA GLU A 112 16.84 6.80 -11.08
C GLU A 112 16.60 5.73 -12.14
N VAL A 113 15.37 5.22 -12.26
CA VAL A 113 15.05 4.11 -13.17
C VAL A 113 14.68 4.64 -14.57
N PHE A 114 13.85 5.69 -14.63
CA PHE A 114 13.37 6.25 -15.90
C PHE A 114 14.17 7.46 -16.38
N LYS A 115 15.21 7.89 -15.65
CA LYS A 115 16.03 9.07 -16.00
C LYS A 115 15.18 10.32 -16.29
N PHE A 116 14.13 10.51 -15.49
CA PHE A 116 13.14 11.59 -15.61
C PHE A 116 12.38 11.69 -16.94
N ARG A 117 12.32 10.62 -17.75
CA ARG A 117 11.57 10.64 -19.03
C ARG A 117 10.11 11.10 -18.89
N PHE A 118 9.47 10.77 -17.77
CA PHE A 118 8.08 11.16 -17.46
C PHE A 118 7.97 12.34 -16.47
N LYS A 119 9.08 13.03 -16.19
CA LYS A 119 9.15 14.20 -15.28
C LYS A 119 8.47 13.99 -13.91
N GLY A 120 8.42 12.76 -13.41
CA GLY A 120 7.79 12.44 -12.12
C GLY A 120 6.26 12.55 -12.09
N ILE A 121 5.58 12.59 -13.25
CA ILE A 121 4.14 12.82 -13.33
C ILE A 121 3.31 11.85 -12.47
N LEU A 122 3.71 10.57 -12.40
CA LEU A 122 3.03 9.57 -11.58
C LEU A 122 3.11 9.89 -10.08
N ALA A 123 4.26 10.38 -9.60
CA ALA A 123 4.41 10.79 -8.22
C ALA A 123 3.53 12.00 -7.89
N TYR A 124 3.46 12.99 -8.80
CA TYR A 124 2.61 14.17 -8.60
C TYR A 124 1.12 13.84 -8.61
N ILE A 125 0.69 12.87 -9.43
CA ILE A 125 -0.71 12.39 -9.42
C ILE A 125 -1.05 11.80 -8.05
N ILE A 126 -0.19 10.93 -7.49
CA ILE A 126 -0.43 10.33 -6.17
C ILE A 126 -0.40 11.39 -5.06
N LEU A 127 0.52 12.36 -5.13
CA LEU A 127 0.57 13.46 -4.17
C LEU A 127 -0.71 14.31 -4.21
N LEU A 128 -1.23 14.61 -5.40
CA LEU A 128 -2.48 15.34 -5.57
C LEU A 128 -3.66 14.58 -4.97
N VAL A 129 -3.75 13.27 -5.21
CA VAL A 129 -4.76 12.40 -4.59
C VAL A 129 -4.66 12.44 -3.07
N ALA A 130 -3.46 12.40 -2.50
CA ALA A 130 -3.25 12.46 -1.06
C ALA A 130 -3.75 13.78 -0.45
N ILE A 131 -3.46 14.90 -1.10
CA ILE A 131 -3.91 16.23 -0.68
C ILE A 131 -5.43 16.32 -0.75
N ILE A 132 -6.03 15.87 -1.87
CA ILE A 132 -7.49 15.88 -2.05
C ILE A 132 -8.16 15.02 -0.97
N GLN A 133 -7.74 13.76 -0.79
CA GLN A 133 -8.33 12.87 0.21
C GLN A 133 -8.24 13.45 1.63
N PHE A 134 -7.13 14.10 1.97
CA PHE A 134 -6.94 14.67 3.30
C PHE A 134 -7.84 15.90 3.54
N LEU A 135 -7.91 16.81 2.56
CA LEU A 135 -8.64 18.08 2.69
C LEU A 135 -10.14 17.98 2.37
N TRP A 136 -10.58 16.95 1.65
CA TRP A 136 -11.99 16.81 1.24
C TRP A 136 -12.93 16.74 2.45
N PRO A 137 -13.96 17.59 2.57
CA PRO A 137 -14.90 17.50 3.68
C PRO A 137 -15.72 16.20 3.59
N VAL A 138 -15.85 15.47 4.70
CA VAL A 138 -16.64 14.24 4.76
C VAL A 138 -17.67 14.43 5.84
N SER A 139 -18.95 14.46 5.44
CA SER A 139 -20.08 14.61 6.35
C SER A 139 -21.05 13.45 6.23
N GLU A 140 -21.12 12.82 5.06
CA GLU A 140 -22.04 11.74 4.74
C GLU A 140 -21.29 10.44 4.37
N PRO A 141 -21.92 9.26 4.47
CA PRO A 141 -21.34 7.99 4.00
C PRO A 141 -20.85 8.04 2.55
N GLU A 142 -21.61 8.69 1.67
CA GLU A 142 -21.31 8.83 0.24
C GLU A 142 -20.02 9.63 0.01
N ASP A 143 -19.75 10.64 0.84
CA ASP A 143 -18.48 11.38 0.80
C ASP A 143 -17.30 10.47 1.13
N PHE A 144 -17.47 9.57 2.11
CA PHE A 144 -16.44 8.61 2.49
C PHE A 144 -16.18 7.59 1.37
N GLU A 145 -17.24 7.08 0.75
CA GLU A 145 -17.13 6.21 -0.43
C GLU A 145 -16.38 6.91 -1.58
N PHE A 146 -16.71 8.17 -1.86
CA PHE A 146 -16.03 8.95 -2.90
C PHE A 146 -14.53 9.10 -2.62
N ILE A 147 -14.13 9.49 -1.41
CA ILE A 147 -12.70 9.66 -1.10
C ILE A 147 -11.94 8.34 -1.07
N THR A 148 -12.58 7.23 -0.66
CA THR A 148 -11.95 5.89 -0.72
C THR A 148 -11.77 5.43 -2.17
N MET A 149 -12.74 5.76 -3.05
CA MET A 149 -12.65 5.48 -4.49
C MET A 149 -11.47 6.21 -5.15
N LEU A 150 -11.09 7.41 -4.69
CA LEU A 150 -9.86 8.08 -5.18
C LEU A 150 -8.60 7.21 -4.97
N GLY A 151 -8.61 6.29 -4.00
CA GLY A 151 -7.54 5.31 -3.80
C GLY A 151 -7.31 4.40 -5.02
N LEU A 152 -8.33 4.19 -5.87
CA LEU A 152 -8.20 3.43 -7.11
C LEU A 152 -7.23 4.09 -8.11
N VAL A 153 -7.00 5.40 -8.02
CA VAL A 153 -5.97 6.07 -8.82
C VAL A 153 -4.59 5.49 -8.51
N GLY A 154 -4.33 5.14 -7.25
CA GLY A 154 -3.12 4.42 -6.84
C GLY A 154 -2.98 3.06 -7.55
N ASN A 155 -4.09 2.33 -7.68
CA ASN A 155 -4.11 1.04 -8.39
C ASN A 155 -3.88 1.20 -9.90
N ILE A 156 -4.41 2.25 -10.52
CA ILE A 156 -4.14 2.56 -11.94
C ILE A 156 -2.65 2.85 -12.12
N VAL A 157 -2.05 3.67 -11.25
CA VAL A 157 -0.61 3.94 -11.28
C VAL A 157 0.18 2.64 -11.08
N ALA A 158 -0.23 1.77 -10.17
CA ALA A 158 0.41 0.47 -9.95
C ALA A 158 0.37 -0.42 -11.22
N VAL A 159 -0.76 -0.48 -11.93
CA VAL A 159 -0.87 -1.20 -13.22
C VAL A 159 0.06 -0.62 -14.28
N ILE A 160 0.13 0.71 -14.39
CA ILE A 160 1.08 1.38 -15.29
C ILE A 160 2.51 0.99 -14.93
N MET A 161 2.86 0.98 -13.65
CA MET A 161 4.18 0.59 -13.17
C MET A 161 4.49 -0.87 -13.48
N THR A 162 3.54 -1.78 -13.30
CA THR A 162 3.66 -3.19 -13.69
C THR A 162 4.01 -3.33 -15.17
N ILE A 163 3.28 -2.64 -16.06
CA ILE A 163 3.53 -2.67 -17.51
C ILE A 163 4.94 -2.14 -17.83
N ILE A 164 5.35 -1.04 -17.19
CA ILE A 164 6.67 -0.45 -17.44
C ILE A 164 7.78 -1.41 -17.00
N PHE A 165 7.71 -1.98 -15.79
CA PHE A 165 8.73 -2.91 -15.31
C PHE A 165 8.76 -4.22 -16.13
N PHE A 166 7.62 -4.76 -16.56
CA PHE A 166 7.60 -5.88 -17.50
C PHE A 166 8.35 -5.56 -18.80
N ASN A 167 8.07 -4.40 -19.40
CA ASN A 167 8.75 -3.97 -20.62
C ASN A 167 10.26 -3.76 -20.42
N MET A 168 10.67 -3.24 -19.25
CA MET A 168 12.09 -3.11 -18.89
C MET A 168 12.78 -4.47 -18.74
N GLY A 169 12.13 -5.44 -18.11
CA GLY A 169 12.66 -6.80 -17.96
C GLY A 169 12.84 -7.53 -19.29
N LYS A 170 11.96 -7.28 -20.26
CA LYS A 170 12.10 -7.81 -21.63
C LYS A 170 13.34 -7.24 -22.33
N ARG A 171 13.63 -5.94 -22.15
CA ARG A 171 14.73 -5.24 -22.83
C ARG A 171 16.09 -5.42 -22.18
N ASN A 172 16.15 -5.70 -20.87
CA ASN A 172 17.39 -5.79 -20.10
C ASN A 172 17.55 -7.19 -19.49
N PRO A 173 18.23 -8.13 -20.18
CA PRO A 173 18.40 -9.50 -19.69
C PRO A 173 19.00 -9.58 -18.28
N GLY A 174 19.96 -8.72 -17.94
CA GLY A 174 20.61 -8.70 -16.62
C GLY A 174 19.67 -8.31 -15.46
N LEU A 175 18.62 -7.52 -15.73
CA LEU A 175 17.66 -7.06 -14.71
C LEU A 175 16.30 -7.76 -14.83
N ARG A 176 16.18 -8.77 -15.71
CA ARG A 176 14.89 -9.38 -16.07
C ARG A 176 14.12 -9.91 -14.86
N ILE A 177 14.78 -10.69 -14.02
CA ILE A 177 14.17 -11.30 -12.84
C ILE A 177 13.73 -10.22 -11.84
N ALA A 178 14.60 -9.23 -11.59
CA ALA A 178 14.29 -8.12 -10.68
C ALA A 178 13.05 -7.34 -11.15
N CYS A 179 13.02 -6.96 -12.42
CA CYS A 179 11.89 -6.24 -13.02
C CYS A 179 10.58 -7.03 -12.96
N TYR A 180 10.59 -8.33 -13.25
CA TYR A 180 9.37 -9.14 -13.19
C TYR A 180 8.86 -9.35 -11.77
N LEU A 181 9.76 -9.51 -10.80
CA LEU A 181 9.38 -9.61 -9.39
C LEU A 181 8.78 -8.30 -8.86
N ILE A 182 9.35 -7.14 -9.23
CA ILE A 182 8.76 -5.84 -8.93
C ILE A 182 7.38 -5.72 -9.58
N ALA A 183 7.27 -6.00 -10.87
CA ALA A 183 6.03 -5.85 -11.62
C ALA A 183 4.90 -6.72 -11.04
N LEU A 184 5.20 -7.99 -10.75
CA LEU A 184 4.25 -8.94 -10.20
C LEU A 184 3.92 -8.61 -8.73
N GLY A 185 4.91 -8.22 -7.93
CA GLY A 185 4.69 -7.80 -6.55
C GLY A 185 3.78 -6.56 -6.45
N VAL A 186 4.04 -5.54 -7.27
CA VAL A 186 3.21 -4.33 -7.37
C VAL A 186 1.78 -4.67 -7.82
N PHE A 187 1.64 -5.54 -8.82
CA PHE A 187 0.33 -5.96 -9.33
C PHE A 187 -0.50 -6.71 -8.28
N VAL A 188 0.13 -7.69 -7.61
CA VAL A 188 -0.51 -8.47 -6.55
C VAL A 188 -0.93 -7.58 -5.39
N TYR A 189 -0.07 -6.64 -4.98
CA TYR A 189 -0.40 -5.66 -3.92
C TYR A 189 -1.55 -4.74 -4.32
N ALA A 190 -1.58 -4.27 -5.58
CA ALA A 190 -2.66 -3.42 -6.08
C ALA A 190 -4.01 -4.15 -6.09
N ILE A 191 -4.04 -5.43 -6.50
CA ILE A 191 -5.24 -6.26 -6.41
C ILE A 191 -5.69 -6.40 -4.96
N GLY A 192 -4.78 -6.78 -4.06
CA GLY A 192 -5.09 -6.91 -2.63
C GLY A 192 -5.69 -5.64 -2.06
N SER A 193 -5.10 -4.48 -2.37
CA SER A 193 -5.58 -3.17 -1.93
C SER A 193 -6.93 -2.78 -2.54
N ALA A 194 -7.19 -3.13 -3.80
CA ALA A 194 -8.48 -2.87 -4.46
C ALA A 194 -9.65 -3.59 -3.77
N LEU A 195 -9.43 -4.78 -3.21
CA LEU A 195 -10.48 -5.56 -2.54
C LEU A 195 -11.05 -4.87 -1.29
N LEU A 196 -10.34 -3.89 -0.71
CA LEU A 196 -10.77 -3.17 0.49
C LEU A 196 -11.37 -1.79 0.19
N VAL A 197 -11.57 -1.45 -1.09
CA VAL A 197 -12.27 -0.22 -1.46
C VAL A 197 -13.75 -0.38 -1.13
N GLU A 198 -14.33 0.58 -0.41
CA GLU A 198 -15.69 0.45 0.12
C GLU A 198 -16.72 0.22 -0.98
N THR A 199 -16.60 0.92 -2.11
CA THR A 199 -17.47 0.70 -3.29
C THR A 199 -17.42 -0.75 -3.79
N ILE A 200 -16.26 -1.40 -3.76
CA ILE A 200 -16.13 -2.81 -4.19
C ILE A 200 -16.74 -3.74 -3.12
N LEU A 201 -16.48 -3.45 -1.84
CA LEU A 201 -17.01 -4.22 -0.71
C LEU A 201 -18.54 -4.21 -0.68
N ILE A 202 -19.17 -3.05 -0.82
CA ILE A 202 -20.63 -2.91 -0.83
C ILE A 202 -21.26 -3.74 -1.95
N GLN A 203 -20.72 -3.67 -3.17
CA GLN A 203 -21.26 -4.41 -4.30
C GLN A 203 -21.14 -5.92 -4.11
N LEU A 204 -20.02 -6.41 -3.54
CA LEU A 204 -19.85 -7.82 -3.24
C LEU A 204 -20.72 -8.28 -2.07
N GLU A 205 -20.93 -7.45 -1.06
CA GLU A 205 -21.81 -7.73 0.08
C GLU A 205 -23.27 -7.90 -0.35
N ILE A 206 -23.75 -7.08 -1.28
CA ILE A 206 -25.11 -7.21 -1.85
C ILE A 206 -25.32 -8.59 -2.49
N VAL A 207 -24.28 -9.14 -3.14
CA VAL A 207 -24.36 -10.40 -3.90
C VAL A 207 -24.10 -11.63 -3.02
N PHE A 208 -23.11 -11.56 -2.13
CA PHE A 208 -22.59 -12.70 -1.37
C PHE A 208 -22.94 -12.66 0.12
N GLY A 209 -23.54 -11.58 0.61
CA GLY A 209 -23.86 -11.36 2.02
C GLY A 209 -22.72 -10.70 2.83
N THR A 210 -23.02 -10.36 4.08
CA THR A 210 -22.12 -9.64 5.03
C THR A 210 -20.80 -10.35 5.29
N GLU A 211 -20.82 -11.68 5.28
CA GLU A 211 -19.66 -12.53 5.60
C GLU A 211 -18.51 -12.39 4.60
N ILE A 212 -18.80 -11.96 3.36
CA ILE A 212 -17.78 -11.79 2.32
C ILE A 212 -16.71 -10.78 2.73
N ARG A 213 -17.05 -9.79 3.58
CA ARG A 213 -16.11 -8.78 4.06
C ARG A 213 -14.94 -9.39 4.83
N VAL A 214 -15.19 -10.43 5.64
CA VAL A 214 -14.12 -11.11 6.40
C VAL A 214 -13.17 -11.84 5.46
N PHE A 215 -13.72 -12.58 4.50
CA PHE A 215 -12.94 -13.29 3.49
C PHE A 215 -12.10 -12.34 2.63
N LEU A 216 -12.70 -11.25 2.13
CA LEU A 216 -12.00 -10.25 1.33
C LEU A 216 -10.90 -9.56 2.13
N TYR A 217 -11.11 -9.33 3.42
CA TYR A 217 -10.08 -8.79 4.31
C TYR A 217 -8.88 -9.74 4.45
N ALA A 218 -9.13 -11.02 4.73
CA ALA A 218 -8.07 -12.02 4.82
C ALA A 218 -7.31 -12.20 3.48
N LEU A 219 -8.05 -12.24 2.36
CA LEU A 219 -7.49 -12.34 1.02
C LEU A 219 -6.65 -11.11 0.67
N SER A 220 -7.16 -9.90 0.94
CA SER A 220 -6.45 -8.64 0.73
C SER A 220 -5.12 -8.61 1.47
N LEU A 221 -5.11 -8.91 2.77
CA LEU A 221 -3.89 -8.88 3.57
C LEU A 221 -2.87 -9.93 3.14
N SER A 222 -3.34 -11.12 2.72
CA SER A 222 -2.49 -12.18 2.18
C SER A 222 -1.84 -11.77 0.85
N LEU A 223 -2.62 -11.18 -0.07
CA LEU A 223 -2.11 -10.64 -1.34
C LEU A 223 -1.13 -9.48 -1.08
N ASN A 224 -1.46 -8.55 -0.20
CA ASN A 224 -0.57 -7.45 0.14
C ASN A 224 0.75 -7.94 0.75
N THR A 225 0.71 -8.95 1.61
CA THR A 225 1.91 -9.59 2.17
C THR A 225 2.78 -10.20 1.06
N MET A 226 2.18 -11.04 0.20
CA MET A 226 2.87 -11.67 -0.92
C MET A 226 3.45 -10.64 -1.90
N GLY A 227 2.67 -9.62 -2.25
CA GLY A 227 3.06 -8.54 -3.13
C GLY A 227 4.26 -7.75 -2.60
N LEU A 228 4.26 -7.41 -1.31
CA LEU A 228 5.40 -6.75 -0.66
C LEU A 228 6.66 -7.63 -0.70
N ILE A 229 6.57 -8.90 -0.31
CA ILE A 229 7.74 -9.80 -0.31
C ILE A 229 8.38 -9.86 -1.71
N LEU A 230 7.57 -10.03 -2.75
CA LEU A 230 8.02 -10.11 -4.14
C LEU A 230 8.63 -8.79 -4.61
N ALA A 231 7.94 -7.67 -4.36
CA ALA A 231 8.42 -6.35 -4.75
C ALA A 231 9.75 -6.02 -4.08
N ILE A 232 9.87 -6.23 -2.76
CA ILE A 232 11.08 -5.94 -2.00
C ILE A 232 12.25 -6.81 -2.45
N TYR A 233 12.04 -8.10 -2.68
CA TYR A 233 13.10 -8.96 -3.19
C TYR A 233 13.52 -8.54 -4.61
N GLY A 234 12.57 -8.11 -5.44
CA GLY A 234 12.84 -7.51 -6.75
C GLY A 234 13.66 -6.22 -6.66
N VAL A 235 13.33 -5.31 -5.73
CA VAL A 235 14.08 -4.06 -5.49
C VAL A 235 15.52 -4.36 -5.10
N VAL A 236 15.74 -5.30 -4.16
CA VAL A 236 17.09 -5.66 -3.72
C VAL A 236 17.93 -6.19 -4.89
N LYS A 237 17.37 -7.07 -5.73
CA LYS A 237 18.06 -7.57 -6.93
C LYS A 237 18.25 -6.51 -8.03
N PHE A 238 17.46 -5.45 -8.01
CA PHE A 238 17.61 -4.35 -8.96
C PHE A 238 18.75 -3.42 -8.54
N SER A 239 18.97 -3.24 -7.23
CA SER A 239 19.87 -2.23 -6.65
C SER A 239 21.25 -2.74 -6.23
N LEU A 240 21.48 -4.06 -6.25
CA LEU A 240 22.74 -4.75 -5.94
C LEU A 240 23.18 -5.56 -7.16
#